data_AF-T0S4W8-F1
#
_entry.id   AF-T0S4W8-F1
#
_cell.length_a   1.000
_cell.length_b   1.000
_cell.length_c   1.000
_cell.angle_alpha   90.00
_cell.angle_beta   90.00
_cell.angle_gamma   90.00
#
_symmetry.space_group_name_H-M   'P 1'
#
loop_
_entity.id
_entity.type
_entity.pdbx_description
1 polymer ?
#
loop_
_entity_poly.entity_id
_entity_poly.type
_entity_poly.pdbx_seq_one_letter_code
_entity_poly.pdbx_strand_id
1 'polypeptide(L)'
;MEVDANNLVVGQWKAGICGCFTDVIPNCCMAYWCPCVSLAQIVHRIGLGSYMTGLFVFGLVSVAGQYVTYTNQGYVFDTQYSYWAAVSSSAGLACGICVMIVRNIVRSKLQIPGNCCVDCLCGFFCNCCAIAQMATQVHAYDKGTCAFGPKDTLPGYMV
;
A
#
# COMPACT_ATOMS: atom_id res chain seq x y z
N MET A 1 11.26 -16.07 -16.78
CA MET A 1 10.30 -15.06 -16.31
C MET A 1 10.20 -14.04 -17.41
N GLU A 2 9.01 -13.78 -17.92
CA GLU A 2 8.80 -12.69 -18.87
C GLU A 2 8.90 -11.37 -18.11
N VAL A 3 9.60 -10.40 -18.70
CA VAL A 3 9.82 -9.08 -18.11
C VAL A 3 9.35 -8.01 -19.09
N ASP A 4 8.75 -6.93 -18.57
CA ASP A 4 8.35 -5.79 -19.38
C ASP A 4 9.57 -4.94 -19.80
N ALA A 5 9.32 -3.87 -20.56
CA ALA A 5 10.33 -2.90 -20.99
C ALA A 5 11.05 -2.21 -19.81
N ASN A 6 10.53 -2.31 -18.59
CA ASN A 6 11.07 -1.73 -17.38
C ASN A 6 11.77 -2.77 -16.47
N ASN A 7 12.01 -3.98 -16.97
CA ASN A 7 12.56 -5.10 -16.19
C ASN A 7 11.68 -5.52 -15.00
N LEU A 8 10.37 -5.30 -15.10
CA LEU A 8 9.40 -5.79 -14.12
C LEU A 8 8.89 -7.16 -14.53
N VAL A 9 8.77 -8.06 -13.56
CA VAL A 9 8.21 -9.39 -13.80
C VAL A 9 6.72 -9.23 -14.14
N VAL A 10 6.29 -9.81 -15.27
CA VAL A 10 4.89 -9.85 -15.68
C VAL A 10 4.33 -11.27 -15.51
N GLY A 11 3.00 -11.37 -15.40
CA GLY A 11 2.31 -12.66 -15.28
C GLY A 11 2.40 -13.32 -13.90
N GLN A 12 3.23 -12.81 -12.98
CA GLN A 12 3.35 -13.32 -11.61
C GLN A 12 3.94 -12.29 -10.64
N TRP A 13 3.69 -12.49 -9.34
CA TRP A 13 4.31 -11.69 -8.29
C TRP A 13 5.78 -12.09 -8.08
N LYS A 14 6.66 -11.10 -7.99
CA LYS A 14 8.11 -11.27 -7.73
C LYS A 14 8.39 -11.81 -6.32
N ALA A 15 7.55 -11.47 -5.35
CA ALA A 15 7.64 -11.92 -3.97
C ALA A 15 6.29 -12.51 -3.52
N GLY A 16 6.29 -13.43 -2.56
CA GLY A 16 5.07 -13.89 -1.90
C GLY A 16 4.45 -12.80 -1.02
N ILE A 17 3.19 -12.99 -0.58
CA ILE A 17 2.49 -12.01 0.26
C ILE A 17 3.26 -11.77 1.57
N CYS A 18 3.70 -12.83 2.25
CA CYS A 18 4.55 -12.76 3.43
C CYS A 18 6.05 -12.61 3.09
N GLY A 19 6.41 -12.25 1.85
CA GLY A 19 7.80 -12.03 1.46
C GLY A 19 8.42 -10.79 2.10
N CYS A 20 7.61 -9.92 2.69
CA CYS A 20 8.04 -8.67 3.34
C CYS A 20 9.11 -8.88 4.45
N PHE A 21 9.14 -10.05 5.11
CA PHE A 21 10.13 -10.37 6.14
C PHE A 21 11.56 -10.55 5.60
N THR A 22 11.74 -10.67 4.29
CA THR A 22 13.07 -10.77 3.67
C THR A 22 13.71 -9.39 3.43
N ASP A 23 12.90 -8.35 3.24
CA ASP A 23 13.32 -6.96 3.08
C ASP A 23 12.64 -6.10 4.15
N VAL A 24 12.96 -6.37 5.44
CA VAL A 24 12.32 -5.69 6.58
C VAL A 24 12.53 -4.17 6.51
N ILE A 25 13.75 -3.75 6.14
CA ILE A 25 14.15 -2.34 5.97
C ILE A 25 14.52 -2.08 4.50
N PRO A 26 13.95 -1.06 3.83
CA PRO A 26 12.89 -0.17 4.32
C PRO A 26 11.48 -0.76 4.19
N ASN A 27 11.27 -1.83 3.42
CA ASN A 27 9.96 -2.16 2.85
C ASN A 27 8.88 -2.52 3.89
N CYS A 28 9.10 -3.57 4.69
CA CYS A 28 8.09 -4.01 5.66
C CYS A 28 7.83 -2.96 6.75
N CYS A 29 8.89 -2.35 7.27
CA CYS A 29 8.77 -1.30 8.28
C CYS A 29 8.05 -0.08 7.70
N MET A 30 8.41 0.38 6.50
CA MET A 30 7.78 1.55 5.90
C MET A 30 6.30 1.29 5.58
N ALA A 31 5.96 0.11 5.07
CA ALA A 31 4.57 -0.27 4.82
C ALA A 31 3.73 -0.39 6.11
N TYR A 32 4.37 -0.68 7.25
CA TYR A 32 3.69 -0.75 8.55
C TYR A 32 3.55 0.61 9.22
N TRP A 33 4.63 1.38 9.29
CA TRP A 33 4.68 2.67 10.00
C TRP A 33 4.17 3.84 9.17
N CYS A 34 4.34 3.79 7.84
CA CYS A 34 4.01 4.85 6.90
C CYS A 34 3.37 4.28 5.61
N PRO A 35 2.25 3.55 5.71
CA PRO A 35 1.60 2.93 4.56
C PRO A 35 1.22 3.94 3.47
N CYS A 36 0.88 5.17 3.86
CA CYS A 36 0.56 6.27 2.94
C CYS A 36 1.73 6.65 2.03
N VAL A 37 2.95 6.67 2.55
CA VAL A 37 4.14 6.99 1.76
C VAL A 37 4.44 5.83 0.80
N SER A 38 4.42 4.58 1.28
CA SER A 38 4.65 3.42 0.42
C SER A 38 3.59 3.30 -0.70
N LEU A 39 2.32 3.54 -0.40
CA LEU A 39 1.25 3.58 -1.40
C LEU A 39 1.43 4.74 -2.40
N ALA A 40 1.77 5.93 -1.92
CA ALA A 40 2.04 7.08 -2.79
C ALA A 40 3.24 6.82 -3.72
N GLN A 41 4.31 6.19 -3.20
CA GLN A 41 5.46 5.76 -3.99
C GLN A 41 5.05 4.75 -5.08
N ILE A 42 4.22 3.76 -4.75
CA ILE A 42 3.73 2.75 -5.72
C ILE A 42 2.91 3.43 -6.81
N VAL A 43 1.87 4.19 -6.42
CA VAL A 43 0.94 4.87 -7.33
C VAL A 43 1.68 5.83 -8.26
N HIS A 44 2.65 6.57 -7.74
CA HIS A 44 3.49 7.43 -8.55
C HIS A 44 4.35 6.61 -9.52
N ARG A 45 5.03 5.57 -9.04
CA ARG A 45 5.92 4.73 -9.85
C ARG A 45 5.22 4.09 -11.04
N ILE A 46 3.94 3.69 -10.89
CA ILE A 46 3.11 3.12 -11.97
C ILE A 46 2.30 4.15 -12.77
N GLY A 47 2.54 5.45 -12.56
CA GLY A 47 1.92 6.49 -13.38
C GLY A 47 0.44 6.74 -13.10
N LEU A 48 -0.09 6.33 -11.95
CA LEU A 48 -1.49 6.55 -11.62
C LEU A 48 -1.78 7.99 -11.14
N GLY A 49 -0.76 8.71 -10.67
CA GLY A 49 -0.91 10.07 -10.20
C GLY A 49 0.37 10.66 -9.64
N SER A 50 0.32 11.94 -9.25
CA SER A 50 1.44 12.58 -8.59
C SER A 50 1.66 12.00 -7.19
N TYR A 51 2.92 11.94 -6.76
CA TYR A 51 3.28 11.50 -5.41
C TYR A 51 2.54 12.33 -4.34
N MET A 52 2.46 13.65 -4.51
CA MET A 52 1.78 14.54 -3.57
C MET A 52 0.28 14.23 -3.47
N THR A 53 -0.41 14.01 -4.60
CA THR A 53 -1.83 13.62 -4.60
C THR A 53 -2.03 12.31 -3.84
N GLY A 54 -1.21 11.29 -4.12
CA GLY A 54 -1.28 10.01 -3.41
C GLY A 54 -1.02 10.18 -1.90
N LEU A 55 -0.02 10.98 -1.54
CA LEU A 55 0.34 11.23 -0.15
C LEU A 55 -0.78 11.94 0.61
N PHE A 56 -1.44 12.93 0.02
CA PHE A 56 -2.59 13.58 0.65
C PHE A 56 -3.79 12.63 0.78
N VAL A 57 -4.12 11.89 -0.29
CA VAL A 57 -5.27 10.95 -0.28
C VAL A 57 -5.08 9.86 0.78
N PHE A 58 -3.95 9.15 0.76
CA PHE A 58 -3.71 8.06 1.72
C PHE A 58 -3.30 8.58 3.10
N GLY A 59 -2.66 9.75 3.17
CA GLY A 59 -2.25 10.40 4.41
C GLY A 59 -3.45 10.85 5.24
N LEU A 60 -4.44 11.51 4.62
CA LEU A 60 -5.67 11.93 5.32
C LEU A 60 -6.42 10.74 5.92
N VAL A 61 -6.55 9.64 5.17
CA VAL A 61 -7.19 8.39 5.65
C VAL A 61 -6.43 7.80 6.84
N SER A 62 -5.10 7.75 6.76
CA SER A 62 -4.24 7.16 7.80
C SER A 62 -4.22 8.00 9.07
N VAL A 63 -4.11 9.32 8.94
CA VAL A 63 -4.05 10.26 10.08
C VAL A 63 -5.40 10.34 10.78
N ALA A 64 -6.51 10.32 10.04
CA ALA A 64 -7.85 10.32 10.64
C ALA A 64 -8.06 9.11 11.57
N GLY A 65 -7.66 7.91 11.15
CA GLY A 65 -7.76 6.71 12.00
C GLY A 65 -6.88 6.74 13.25
N GLN A 66 -5.65 7.26 13.12
CA GLN A 66 -4.71 7.38 14.25
C GLN A 66 -5.14 8.45 15.27
N TYR A 67 -5.61 9.60 14.79
CA TYR A 67 -6.12 10.67 15.65
C TYR A 67 -7.27 10.19 16.52
N VAL A 68 -8.20 9.44 15.93
CA VAL A 68 -9.35 8.84 16.63
C VAL A 68 -8.89 7.84 17.68
N THR A 69 -7.91 7.00 17.37
CA THR A 69 -7.42 6.01 18.34
C THR A 69 -6.68 6.68 19.50
N TYR A 70 -5.94 7.76 19.22
CA TYR A 70 -5.20 8.55 20.22
C TYR A 70 -6.12 9.28 21.20
N THR A 71 -7.15 9.97 20.71
CA THR A 71 -8.08 10.73 21.57
C THR A 71 -8.89 9.84 22.50
N ASN A 72 -9.08 8.57 22.14
CA ASN A 72 -9.81 7.59 22.94
C ASN A 72 -8.90 6.69 23.79
N GLN A 73 -7.61 7.04 23.94
CA GLN A 73 -6.62 6.25 24.69
C GLN A 73 -6.57 4.75 24.28
N GLY A 74 -6.97 4.42 23.04
CA GLY A 74 -7.06 3.04 22.55
C GLY A 74 -8.34 2.27 22.94
N TYR A 75 -9.27 2.86 23.69
CA TYR A 75 -10.55 2.22 24.07
C TYR A 75 -11.61 2.37 22.97
N VAL A 76 -11.36 1.74 21.84
CA VAL A 76 -12.23 1.80 20.65
C VAL A 76 -13.47 0.89 20.78
N PHE A 77 -13.48 -0.06 21.72
CA PHE A 77 -14.56 -1.05 21.90
C PHE A 77 -15.51 -0.76 23.07
N ASP A 78 -15.38 0.40 23.73
CA ASP A 78 -16.29 0.81 24.80
C ASP A 78 -17.56 1.46 24.24
N THR A 79 -18.71 1.08 24.78
CA THR A 79 -20.03 1.68 24.52
C THR A 79 -20.06 3.21 24.62
N GLN A 80 -19.24 3.83 25.49
CA GLN A 80 -19.18 5.28 25.63
C GLN A 80 -18.56 5.99 24.41
N TYR A 81 -17.73 5.30 23.63
CA TYR A 81 -16.99 5.85 22.50
C TYR A 81 -17.41 5.24 21.15
N SER A 82 -18.63 4.72 21.06
CA SER A 82 -19.15 4.04 19.86
C SER A 82 -19.04 4.86 18.56
N TYR A 83 -19.11 6.20 18.62
CA TYR A 83 -18.88 7.07 17.46
C TYR A 83 -17.43 6.96 16.95
N TRP A 84 -16.45 7.05 17.85
CA TRP A 84 -15.03 6.95 17.51
C TRP A 84 -14.66 5.54 17.04
N ALA A 85 -15.32 4.52 17.58
CA ALA A 85 -15.25 3.16 17.06
C ALA A 85 -15.64 3.08 15.58
N ALA A 86 -16.75 3.72 15.21
CA ALA A 86 -17.23 3.77 13.84
C ALA A 86 -16.27 4.54 12.93
N VAL A 87 -15.69 5.65 13.39
CA VAL A 87 -14.72 6.44 12.60
C VAL A 87 -13.40 5.68 12.40
N SER A 88 -12.86 5.04 13.45
CA SER A 88 -11.65 4.22 13.33
C SER A 88 -11.87 3.02 12.41
N SER A 89 -13.03 2.35 12.54
CA SER A 89 -13.41 1.24 11.68
C SER A 89 -13.59 1.67 10.22
N SER A 90 -14.20 2.83 9.97
CA SER A 90 -14.38 3.33 8.60
C SER A 90 -13.06 3.75 7.94
N ALA A 91 -12.13 4.36 8.69
CA ALA A 91 -10.79 4.66 8.21
C ALA A 91 -9.99 3.39 7.89
N GLY A 92 -10.08 2.37 8.75
CA GLY A 92 -9.47 1.04 8.50
C GLY A 92 -10.06 0.37 7.25
N LEU A 93 -11.38 0.43 7.08
CA LEU A 93 -12.05 -0.08 5.88
C LEU A 93 -11.60 0.66 4.62
N ALA A 94 -11.55 1.99 4.67
CA ALA A 94 -11.08 2.82 3.56
C ALA A 94 -9.63 2.47 3.16
N CYS A 95 -8.73 2.29 4.14
CA CYS A 95 -7.35 1.88 3.89
C CYS A 95 -7.29 0.50 3.21
N GLY A 96 -8.05 -0.49 3.71
CA GLY A 96 -8.14 -1.81 3.09
C GLY A 96 -8.66 -1.78 1.64
N ILE A 97 -9.67 -0.95 1.37
CA ILE A 97 -10.22 -0.73 0.03
C ILE A 97 -9.18 -0.05 -0.88
N CYS A 98 -8.48 0.98 -0.40
CA CYS A 98 -7.41 1.64 -1.15
C CYS A 98 -6.31 0.64 -1.55
N VAL A 99 -5.86 -0.20 -0.62
CA VAL A 99 -4.86 -1.24 -0.91
C VAL A 99 -5.39 -2.24 -1.92
N MET A 100 -6.64 -2.69 -1.80
CA MET A 100 -7.29 -3.58 -2.78
C MET A 100 -7.31 -2.95 -4.18
N ILE A 101 -7.72 -1.69 -4.31
CA ILE A 101 -7.78 -0.97 -5.58
C ILE A 101 -6.39 -0.86 -6.21
N VAL A 102 -5.41 -0.35 -5.45
CA VAL A 102 -4.03 -0.19 -5.96
C VAL A 102 -3.46 -1.54 -6.37
N ARG A 103 -3.72 -2.59 -5.59
CA ARG A 103 -3.31 -3.96 -5.90
C ARG A 103 -3.93 -4.48 -7.18
N ASN A 104 -5.23 -4.30 -7.37
CA ASN A 104 -5.92 -4.71 -8.60
C ASN A 104 -5.36 -3.97 -9.83
N ILE A 105 -5.05 -2.67 -9.68
CA ILE A 105 -4.45 -1.90 -10.77
C ILE A 105 -3.05 -2.43 -11.10
N VAL A 106 -2.19 -2.62 -10.11
CA VAL A 106 -0.84 -3.19 -10.31
C VAL A 106 -0.91 -4.53 -11.04
N ARG A 107 -1.86 -5.40 -10.65
CA ARG A 107 -2.07 -6.69 -11.30
C ARG A 107 -2.52 -6.56 -12.74
N SER A 108 -3.47 -5.67 -13.02
CA SER A 108 -3.97 -5.42 -14.37
C SER A 108 -2.86 -4.90 -15.28
N LYS A 109 -2.06 -3.94 -14.79
CA LYS A 109 -0.92 -3.38 -15.54
C LYS A 109 0.16 -4.42 -15.84
N LEU A 110 0.44 -5.32 -14.89
CA LEU A 110 1.49 -6.34 -15.02
C LEU A 110 0.96 -7.71 -15.47
N GLN A 111 -0.30 -7.79 -15.91
CA GLN A 111 -0.96 -9.02 -16.37
C GLN A 111 -0.89 -10.17 -15.35
N ILE A 112 -0.96 -9.88 -14.05
CA ILE A 112 -0.84 -10.88 -12.97
C ILE A 112 -2.20 -11.55 -12.71
N PRO A 113 -2.35 -12.88 -12.92
CA PRO A 113 -3.63 -13.59 -12.81
C PRO A 113 -4.10 -13.71 -11.35
N GLY A 114 -5.39 -13.48 -11.12
CA GLY A 114 -6.05 -13.66 -9.82
C GLY A 114 -7.38 -12.92 -9.75
N ASN A 115 -7.91 -12.76 -8.53
CA ASN A 115 -9.28 -12.33 -8.33
C ASN A 115 -9.40 -11.28 -7.22
N CYS A 116 -10.51 -10.53 -7.26
CA CYS A 116 -10.83 -9.46 -6.31
C CYS A 116 -10.92 -9.98 -4.87
N CYS A 117 -11.36 -11.22 -4.64
CA CYS A 117 -11.47 -11.80 -3.29
C CYS A 117 -10.11 -11.95 -2.61
N VAL A 118 -9.08 -12.38 -3.36
CA VAL A 118 -7.71 -12.47 -2.84
C VAL A 118 -7.17 -11.08 -2.53
N ASP A 119 -7.44 -10.09 -3.38
CA ASP A 119 -6.99 -8.72 -3.16
C ASP A 119 -7.71 -8.05 -1.97
N CYS A 120 -8.99 -8.40 -1.75
CA CYS A 120 -9.77 -8.07 -0.55
C CYS A 120 -9.12 -8.63 0.71
N LEU A 121 -8.90 -9.95 0.75
CA LEU A 121 -8.28 -10.62 1.89
C LEU A 121 -6.88 -10.06 2.19
N CYS A 122 -6.08 -9.80 1.15
CA CYS A 122 -4.77 -9.19 1.31
C CYS A 122 -4.84 -7.75 1.81
N GLY A 123 -5.81 -6.97 1.34
CA GLY A 123 -6.01 -5.57 1.76
C GLY A 123 -6.45 -5.43 3.22
N PHE A 124 -7.32 -6.32 3.70
CA PHE A 124 -7.85 -6.25 5.08
C PHE A 124 -7.00 -7.00 6.12
N PHE A 125 -6.52 -8.21 5.81
CA PHE A 125 -5.83 -9.05 6.79
C PHE A 125 -4.29 -9.02 6.69
N CYS A 126 -3.75 -8.55 5.57
CA CYS A 126 -2.31 -8.57 5.30
C CYS A 126 -1.83 -7.25 4.68
N ASN A 127 -2.37 -6.14 5.16
CA ASN A 127 -2.27 -4.82 4.52
C ASN A 127 -0.80 -4.39 4.26
N CYS A 128 0.04 -4.37 5.30
CA CYS A 128 1.45 -3.98 5.18
C CYS A 128 2.24 -4.91 4.24
N CYS A 129 1.92 -6.20 4.25
CA CYS A 129 2.57 -7.21 3.43
C CYS A 129 2.15 -7.09 1.96
N ALA A 130 0.88 -6.80 1.70
CA ALA A 130 0.37 -6.52 0.37
C ALA A 130 0.99 -5.25 -0.23
N ILE A 131 1.11 -4.19 0.57
CA ILE A 131 1.82 -2.95 0.18
C ILE A 131 3.28 -3.26 -0.13
N ALA A 132 3.97 -3.99 0.77
CA ALA A 132 5.36 -4.37 0.59
C ALA A 132 5.58 -5.21 -0.69
N GLN A 133 4.69 -6.17 -0.97
CA GLN A 133 4.73 -6.98 -2.18
C GLN A 133 4.61 -6.11 -3.44
N MET A 134 3.67 -5.15 -3.44
CA MET A 134 3.52 -4.21 -4.56
C MET A 134 4.74 -3.30 -4.73
N ALA A 135 5.28 -2.76 -3.64
CA ALA A 135 6.48 -1.94 -3.66
C ALA A 135 7.69 -2.70 -4.21
N THR A 136 7.85 -3.97 -3.85
CA THR A 136 8.87 -4.86 -4.42
C THR A 136 8.62 -5.15 -5.90
N GLN A 137 7.36 -5.29 -6.30
CA GLN A 137 7.00 -5.57 -7.69
C GLN A 137 7.44 -4.43 -8.61
N VAL A 138 7.16 -3.17 -8.22
CA VAL A 138 7.41 -1.97 -9.05
C VAL A 138 8.76 -1.29 -8.77
N HIS A 139 9.57 -1.91 -7.90
CA HIS A 139 10.87 -1.41 -7.45
C HIS A 139 10.78 0.02 -6.87
N ALA A 140 9.76 0.26 -6.02
CA ALA A 140 9.46 1.56 -5.44
C ALA A 140 10.52 2.06 -4.43
N TYR A 141 11.37 1.18 -3.91
CA TYR A 141 12.39 1.49 -2.90
C TYR A 141 13.76 0.91 -3.31
N ASP A 142 14.82 1.36 -2.63
CA ASP A 142 16.15 0.75 -2.70
C ASP A 142 16.43 -0.03 -1.41
N LYS A 143 17.10 -1.17 -1.53
CA LYS A 143 17.43 -2.00 -0.38
C LYS A 143 18.45 -1.30 0.50
N GLY A 144 18.21 -1.26 1.81
CA GLY A 144 19.15 -0.67 2.78
C GLY A 144 19.08 0.85 2.94
N THR A 145 18.21 1.56 2.18
CA THR A 145 18.02 3.01 2.33
C THR A 145 16.55 3.35 2.59
N CYS A 146 16.27 4.04 3.69
CA CYS A 146 14.94 4.59 3.96
C CYS A 146 14.78 5.94 3.25
N ALA A 147 14.27 5.90 2.02
CA ALA A 147 13.88 7.11 1.30
C ALA A 147 12.36 7.33 1.40
N PHE A 148 11.96 8.51 1.86
CA PHE A 148 10.56 8.95 1.87
C PHE A 148 10.13 9.58 0.54
N GLY A 149 11.08 9.94 -0.32
CA GLY A 149 10.81 10.51 -1.63
C GLY A 149 10.30 9.47 -2.64
N PRO A 150 9.57 9.89 -3.68
CA PRO A 150 9.24 9.04 -4.80
C PRO A 150 10.46 8.77 -5.69
N LYS A 151 10.48 7.61 -6.34
CA LYS A 151 11.32 7.37 -7.52
C LYS A 151 10.58 7.82 -8.78
N ASP A 152 11.31 8.09 -9.86
CA ASP A 152 10.74 8.47 -11.15
C ASP A 152 9.66 7.50 -11.63
N THR A 153 8.74 7.93 -12.47
CA THR A 153 7.75 7.02 -13.06
C THR A 153 8.41 6.03 -14.02
N LEU A 154 7.86 4.82 -14.12
CA LEU A 154 8.41 3.80 -15.02
C LEU A 154 8.21 4.22 -16.49
N PRO A 155 9.25 4.07 -17.36
CA PRO A 155 9.12 4.30 -18.80
C PRO A 155 7.93 3.52 -19.40
N GLY A 156 7.00 4.20 -20.06
CA GLY A 156 5.75 3.58 -20.57
C GLY A 156 4.53 3.71 -19.64
N TYR A 157 4.72 4.24 -18.43
CA TYR A 157 3.65 4.67 -17.52
C TYR A 157 3.68 6.19 -17.28
N MET A 158 4.44 6.94 -18.07
CA MET A 158 4.42 8.41 -18.03
C MET A 158 3.06 8.90 -18.55
N VAL A 159 2.38 9.73 -17.75
CA VAL A 159 1.14 10.44 -18.14
C VAL A 159 1.50 11.66 -18.98
#